data_AF-A0A7C3YZQ8-F1
#
_entry.id   AF-A0A7C3YZQ8-F1
#
_cell.length_a   1.000
_cell.length_b   1.000
_cell.length_c   1.000
_cell.angle_alpha   90.00
_cell.angle_beta   90.00
_cell.angle_gamma   90.00
#
_symmetry.space_group_name_H-M   'P 1'
#
loop_
_entity.id
_entity.type
_entity.pdbx_description
1 polymer ?
#
loop_
_entity_poly.entity_id
_entity_poly.type
_entity_poly.pdbx_seq_one_letter_code
_entity_poly.pdbx_strand_id
1 'polypeptide(L)'
;MGELRDNKVWRRFIERTLPLAVEACLDTGNHLIADLKRREPQDDKDVMAVLAESGYLPAKRLAPFQKMAQFRNVIVHDYARIDPEILLGILRKGPADLRFFTAMVRDHFLIPGKPADPGP
;
A
#
# COMPACT_ATOMS: atom_id res chain seq x y z
N MET A 1 24.73 -10.94 -2.75
CA MET A 1 25.11 -9.53 -2.47
C MET A 1 25.40 -8.72 -3.73
N GLY A 2 26.06 -9.27 -4.78
CA GLY A 2 26.24 -8.57 -6.07
C GLY A 2 25.03 -8.61 -7.03
N GLU A 3 24.21 -9.66 -6.98
CA GLU A 3 23.14 -9.89 -7.98
C GLU A 3 21.98 -8.88 -7.94
N LEU A 4 21.65 -8.27 -6.79
CA LEU A 4 20.55 -7.30 -6.71
C LEU A 4 20.94 -5.93 -7.30
N ARG A 5 22.23 -5.56 -7.21
CA ARG A 5 22.76 -4.28 -7.73
C ARG A 5 22.99 -4.29 -9.24
N ASP A 6 23.42 -5.42 -9.80
CA ASP A 6 23.77 -5.52 -11.23
C ASP A 6 22.60 -5.98 -12.12
N ASN A 7 21.51 -6.45 -11.52
CA ASN A 7 20.33 -6.86 -12.27
C ASN A 7 19.37 -5.68 -12.53
N LYS A 8 19.40 -5.19 -13.77
CA LYS A 8 18.54 -4.09 -14.26
C LYS A 8 17.05 -4.32 -14.02
N VAL A 9 16.57 -5.57 -14.04
CA VAL A 9 15.16 -5.91 -13.78
C VAL A 9 14.81 -5.64 -12.33
N TRP A 10 15.65 -6.10 -11.39
CA TRP A 10 15.44 -5.86 -9.97
C TRP A 10 15.48 -4.38 -9.64
N ARG A 11 16.45 -3.65 -10.18
CA ARG A 11 16.55 -2.21 -10.00
C ARG A 11 15.31 -1.47 -10.49
N ARG A 12 14.83 -1.78 -11.69
CA ARG A 12 13.58 -1.21 -12.24
C ARG A 12 12.35 -1.60 -11.40
N PHE A 13 12.31 -2.82 -10.89
CA PHE A 13 11.22 -3.26 -10.04
C PHE A 13 11.13 -2.42 -8.78
N ILE A 14 12.28 -2.23 -8.11
CA ILE A 14 12.38 -1.47 -6.87
C ILE A 14 12.13 0.02 -7.11
N GLU A 15 12.86 0.65 -8.03
CA GLU A 15 12.85 2.10 -8.22
C GLU A 15 11.55 2.61 -8.86
N ARG A 16 10.80 1.74 -9.55
CA ARG A 16 9.63 2.18 -10.31
C ARG A 16 8.39 1.33 -10.13
N THR A 17 8.50 0.01 -10.26
CA THR A 17 7.31 -0.85 -10.32
C THR A 17 6.60 -0.92 -8.97
N LEU A 18 7.36 -1.12 -7.89
CA LEU A 18 6.81 -1.21 -6.54
C LEU A 18 6.25 0.15 -6.04
N PRO A 19 6.96 1.28 -6.18
CA PRO A 19 6.39 2.60 -5.88
C PRO A 19 5.09 2.90 -6.63
N LEU A 20 5.03 2.58 -7.93
CA LEU A 20 3.82 2.76 -8.73
C LEU A 20 2.65 1.91 -8.24
N ALA A 21 2.90 0.66 -7.83
CA ALA A 21 1.86 -0.20 -7.28
C ALA A 21 1.32 0.35 -5.95
N VAL A 22 2.19 0.87 -5.09
CA VAL A 22 1.79 1.52 -3.83
C VAL A 22 0.97 2.79 -4.10
N GLU A 23 1.41 3.61 -5.06
CA GLU A 23 0.69 4.82 -5.50
C GLU A 23 -0.72 4.49 -6.01
N ALA A 24 -0.86 3.47 -6.86
CA ALA A 24 -2.16 3.02 -7.33
C ALA A 24 -3.09 2.56 -6.17
N CYS A 25 -2.53 1.92 -5.13
CA CYS A 25 -3.31 1.59 -3.93
C CYS A 25 -3.76 2.84 -3.16
N LEU A 26 -2.89 3.85 -3.03
CA LEU A 26 -3.20 5.10 -2.35
C LEU A 26 -4.27 5.89 -3.12
N ASP A 27 -4.14 6.02 -4.43
CA ASP A 27 -5.12 6.68 -5.29
C ASP A 27 -6.49 5.98 -5.21
N THR A 28 -6.48 4.64 -5.27
CA THR A 28 -7.71 3.85 -5.08
C THR A 28 -8.31 4.11 -3.70
N GLY A 29 -7.49 4.13 -2.65
CA GLY A 29 -7.94 4.42 -1.29
C GLY A 29 -8.57 5.81 -1.18
N ASN A 30 -7.95 6.83 -1.77
CA ASN A 30 -8.48 8.19 -1.82
C ASN A 30 -9.83 8.26 -2.54
N HIS A 31 -9.96 7.60 -3.69
CA HIS A 31 -11.24 7.52 -4.40
C HIS A 31 -12.33 6.85 -3.55
N LEU A 32 -12.01 5.73 -2.91
CA LEU A 32 -12.96 5.06 -2.02
C LEU A 32 -13.37 5.94 -0.83
N ILE A 33 -12.43 6.65 -0.22
CA ILE A 33 -12.68 7.57 0.90
C ILE A 33 -13.66 8.68 0.48
N ALA A 34 -13.45 9.25 -0.71
CA ALA A 34 -14.33 10.28 -1.27
C ALA A 34 -15.74 9.74 -1.53
N ASP A 35 -15.85 8.57 -2.18
CA ASP A 35 -17.13 7.91 -2.46
C ASP A 35 -17.90 7.55 -1.19
N LEU A 36 -17.18 7.14 -0.14
CA LEU A 36 -17.72 6.81 1.17
C LEU A 36 -18.00 8.04 2.06
N LYS A 37 -17.71 9.25 1.58
CA LYS A 37 -17.87 10.52 2.31
C LYS A 37 -17.20 10.52 3.69
N ARG A 38 -15.97 9.99 3.76
CA ARG A 38 -15.16 9.97 4.98
C ARG A 38 -14.31 11.23 5.08
N ARG A 39 -13.61 11.40 6.22
CA ARG A 39 -12.72 12.54 6.43
C ARG A 39 -11.58 12.53 5.40
N GLU A 40 -11.15 13.71 5.00
CA GLU A 40 -10.03 13.88 4.07
C GLU A 40 -8.71 13.42 4.74
N PRO A 41 -7.93 12.55 4.07
CA PRO A 41 -6.61 12.16 4.54
C PRO A 41 -5.64 13.34 4.57
N GLN A 42 -4.84 13.44 5.62
CA GLN A 42 -3.82 14.49 5.75
C GLN A 42 -2.54 14.17 4.97
N ASP A 43 -2.24 12.88 4.81
CA ASP A 43 -1.09 12.38 4.04
C ASP A 43 -1.33 10.93 3.54
N ASP A 44 -0.38 10.39 2.79
CA ASP A 44 -0.44 9.03 2.23
C ASP A 44 -0.64 7.93 3.31
N LYS A 45 -0.11 8.11 4.52
CA LYS A 45 -0.27 7.13 5.61
C LYS A 45 -1.68 7.22 6.18
N ASP A 46 -2.23 8.42 6.20
CA ASP A 46 -3.54 8.71 6.73
C ASP A 46 -4.65 8.13 5.84
N VAL A 47 -4.40 7.95 4.54
CA VAL A 47 -5.30 7.19 3.65
C VAL A 47 -5.60 5.80 4.24
N MET A 48 -4.57 5.13 4.74
CA MET A 48 -4.71 3.80 5.33
C MET A 48 -5.42 3.86 6.69
N ALA A 49 -5.24 4.94 7.45
CA ALA A 49 -5.92 5.16 8.72
C ALA A 49 -7.43 5.36 8.51
N VAL A 50 -7.83 6.21 7.56
CA VAL A 50 -9.25 6.43 7.24
C VAL A 50 -9.93 5.16 6.76
N LEU A 51 -9.25 4.34 5.95
CA LEU A 51 -9.79 3.03 5.53
C LEU A 51 -9.95 2.05 6.70
N ALA A 52 -9.06 2.11 7.70
CA ALA A 52 -9.16 1.30 8.92
C ALA A 52 -10.27 1.79 9.85
N GLU A 53 -10.38 3.10 10.06
CA GLU A 53 -11.49 3.75 10.79
C GLU A 53 -12.85 3.40 10.18
N SER A 54 -12.90 3.23 8.85
CA SER A 54 -14.11 2.87 8.11
C SER A 54 -14.40 1.37 8.07
N GLY A 55 -13.59 0.53 8.76
CA GLY A 55 -13.81 -0.93 8.86
C GLY A 55 -13.25 -1.77 7.71
N TYR A 56 -12.71 -1.15 6.65
CA TYR A 56 -12.22 -1.87 5.47
C TYR A 56 -10.81 -2.45 5.66
N LEU A 57 -10.00 -1.83 6.52
CA LEU A 57 -8.66 -2.31 6.85
C LEU A 57 -8.59 -2.75 8.32
N PRO A 58 -8.29 -4.03 8.63
CA PRO A 58 -8.16 -4.47 10.02
C PRO A 58 -7.06 -3.69 10.75
N ALA A 59 -7.29 -3.27 11.99
CA ALA A 59 -6.33 -2.47 12.77
C ALA A 59 -4.92 -3.08 12.84
N LYS A 60 -4.80 -4.42 12.92
CA LYS A 60 -3.52 -5.14 12.89
C LYS A 60 -2.72 -4.96 11.59
N ARG A 61 -3.37 -4.54 10.51
CA ARG A 61 -2.77 -4.28 9.18
C ARG A 61 -2.44 -2.81 8.97
N LEU A 62 -2.95 -1.89 9.79
CA LEU A 62 -2.71 -0.46 9.62
C LEU A 62 -1.22 -0.11 9.62
N ALA A 63 -0.48 -0.53 10.65
CA ALA A 63 0.96 -0.22 10.75
C ALA A 63 1.79 -0.78 9.57
N PRO A 64 1.60 -2.03 9.11
CA PRO A 64 2.20 -2.51 7.86
C PRO A 64 1.89 -1.63 6.64
N PHE A 65 0.64 -1.25 6.43
CA PHE A 65 0.22 -0.44 5.29
C PHE A 65 0.77 1.00 5.35
N GLN A 66 0.81 1.61 6.54
CA GLN A 66 1.46 2.91 6.73
C GLN A 66 2.96 2.87 6.47
N LYS A 67 3.64 1.75 6.78
CA LYS A 67 5.05 1.53 6.41
C LYS A 67 5.22 1.40 4.90
N MET A 68 4.29 0.72 4.23
CA MET A 68 4.28 0.61 2.77
C MET A 68 4.13 1.99 2.10
N ALA A 69 3.20 2.82 2.58
CA ALA A 69 3.02 4.21 2.10
C ALA A 69 4.29 5.06 2.30
N GLN A 70 4.90 4.98 3.49
CA GLN A 70 6.19 5.65 3.77
C GLN A 70 7.30 5.19 2.84
N PHE A 71 7.37 3.90 2.56
CA PHE A 71 8.42 3.32 1.77
C PHE A 71 8.44 3.83 0.33
N ARG A 72 7.27 4.14 -0.26
CA ARG A 72 7.20 4.81 -1.58
C ARG A 72 8.08 6.05 -1.60
N ASN A 73 7.95 6.92 -0.60
CA ASN A 73 8.70 8.17 -0.51
C ASN A 73 10.20 7.91 -0.32
N VAL A 74 10.54 6.93 0.53
CA VAL A 74 11.95 6.58 0.80
C VAL A 74 12.64 5.95 -0.42
N ILE A 75 11.99 5.10 -1.21
CA ILE A 75 12.59 4.59 -2.46
C ILE A 75 12.82 5.75 -3.42
N VAL A 76 11.80 6.58 -3.65
CA VAL A 76 11.84 7.60 -4.70
C VAL A 76 12.96 8.61 -4.45
N HIS A 77 13.27 8.90 -3.18
CA HIS A 77 14.29 9.90 -2.82
C HIS A 77 15.64 9.30 -2.40
N ASP A 78 15.66 8.19 -1.68
CA ASP A 78 16.84 7.74 -0.92
C ASP A 78 17.29 6.30 -1.22
N TYR A 79 16.72 5.63 -2.23
CA TYR A 79 16.99 4.21 -2.51
C TYR A 79 18.49 3.81 -2.48
N ALA A 80 19.37 4.65 -3.05
CA ALA A 80 20.80 4.38 -3.09
C ALA A 80 21.48 4.30 -1.70
N ARG A 81 20.83 4.83 -0.67
CA ARG A 81 21.31 4.91 0.73
C ARG A 81 20.64 3.89 1.65
N ILE A 82 19.62 3.17 1.18
CA ILE A 82 18.90 2.17 1.98
C ILE A 82 19.74 0.90 2.12
N ASP A 83 19.75 0.34 3.33
CA ASP A 83 20.36 -0.96 3.59
C ASP A 83 19.71 -2.07 2.73
N PRO A 84 20.49 -2.86 1.97
CA PRO A 84 19.98 -3.94 1.13
C PRO A 84 19.12 -4.99 1.87
N GLU A 85 19.38 -5.26 3.15
CA GLU A 85 18.60 -6.21 3.96
C GLU A 85 17.21 -5.67 4.27
N ILE A 86 17.12 -4.37 4.60
CA ILE A 86 15.85 -3.67 4.82
C ILE A 86 15.02 -3.72 3.54
N LEU A 87 15.64 -3.38 2.42
CA LEU A 87 15.03 -3.41 1.11
C LEU A 87 14.50 -4.80 0.76
N LEU A 88 15.29 -5.85 0.97
CA LEU A 88 14.89 -7.23 0.71
C LEU A 88 13.69 -7.65 1.59
N GLY A 89 13.69 -7.22 2.85
CA GLY A 89 12.57 -7.43 3.77
C GLY A 89 11.27 -6.80 3.26
N ILE A 90 11.34 -5.59 2.70
CA ILE A 90 10.19 -4.90 2.16
C ILE A 90 9.73 -5.53 0.84
N LEU A 91 10.66 -5.88 -0.05
CA LEU A 91 10.37 -6.60 -1.29
C LEU A 91 9.65 -7.94 -1.06
N ARG A 92 10.00 -8.65 0.01
CA ARG A 92 9.34 -9.91 0.37
C ARG A 92 7.91 -9.70 0.90
N LYS A 93 7.63 -8.58 1.56
CA LYS A 93 6.33 -8.30 2.18
C LYS A 93 5.37 -7.54 1.26
N GLY A 94 5.88 -6.60 0.46
CA GLY A 94 5.11 -5.72 -0.41
C GLY A 94 4.08 -6.46 -1.27
N PRO A 95 4.44 -7.52 -2.02
CA PRO A 95 3.48 -8.27 -2.83
C PRO A 95 2.31 -8.87 -2.03
N ALA A 96 2.54 -9.26 -0.77
CA ALA A 96 1.48 -9.79 0.09
C ALA A 96 0.52 -8.68 0.57
N ASP A 97 1.04 -7.49 0.87
CA ASP A 97 0.23 -6.33 1.23
C ASP A 97 -0.57 -5.81 0.02
N LEU A 98 0.04 -5.73 -1.16
CA LEU A 98 -0.66 -5.37 -2.40
C LEU A 98 -1.81 -6.35 -2.70
N ARG A 99 -1.57 -7.66 -2.62
CA ARG A 99 -2.63 -8.67 -2.80
C ARG A 99 -3.74 -8.54 -1.78
N PHE A 100 -3.40 -8.24 -0.53
CA PHE A 100 -4.39 -8.02 0.52
C PHE A 100 -5.27 -6.81 0.19
N PHE A 101 -4.68 -5.70 -0.23
CA PHE A 101 -5.42 -4.50 -0.63
C PHE A 101 -6.35 -4.79 -1.81
N THR A 102 -5.86 -5.43 -2.86
CA THR A 102 -6.69 -5.80 -4.02
C THR A 102 -7.84 -6.73 -3.63
N ALA A 103 -7.60 -7.70 -2.74
CA ALA A 103 -8.65 -8.58 -2.22
C ALA A 103 -9.69 -7.80 -1.42
N MET A 104 -9.27 -6.88 -0.54
CA MET A 104 -10.17 -5.99 0.20
C MET A 104 -11.04 -5.17 -0.76
N VAL A 105 -10.45 -4.52 -1.77
CA VAL A 105 -11.20 -3.72 -2.74
C VAL A 105 -12.20 -4.60 -3.50
N ARG A 106 -11.77 -5.76 -3.99
CA ARG A 106 -12.64 -6.71 -4.70
C ARG A 106 -13.81 -7.15 -3.83
N ASP A 107 -13.52 -7.60 -2.61
CA ASP A 107 -14.48 -8.26 -1.72
C ASP A 107 -15.47 -7.28 -1.09
N HIS A 108 -15.20 -5.97 -1.12
CA HIS A 108 -16.08 -4.95 -0.53
C HIS A 108 -16.72 -4.00 -1.55
N PHE A 109 -16.12 -3.82 -2.73
CA PHE A 109 -16.57 -2.79 -3.69
C PHE A 109 -16.85 -3.31 -5.10
N LEU A 110 -16.38 -4.51 -5.49
CA LEU A 110 -16.55 -5.02 -6.85
C LEU A 110 -17.49 -6.23 -6.96
N ILE A 111 -17.80 -6.90 -5.86
CA ILE A 111 -18.73 -8.04 -5.84
C ILE A 111 -20.12 -7.53 -5.42
N PRO A 112 -21.12 -7.47 -6.34
CA PRO A 112 -22.47 -7.05 -6.01
C PRO A 112 -23.14 -8.05 -5.05
N GLY A 113 -23.83 -7.55 -4.02
CA GLY A 113 -24.67 -8.37 -3.13
C GLY A 113 -24.05 -8.77 -1.79
N LYS A 114 -22.81 -8.35 -1.49
CA LYS A 114 -22.34 -8.33 -0.09
C LYS A 114 -23.03 -7.14 0.60
N PRO A 115 -23.71 -7.32 1.74
CA PRO A 115 -24.29 -6.18 2.44
C PRO A 115 -23.18 -5.17 2.71
N ALA A 116 -23.40 -3.92 2.33
CA ALA A 116 -22.61 -2.81 2.84
C ALA A 116 -22.65 -2.94 4.36
N ASP A 117 -21.46 -3.05 4.96
CA ASP A 117 -21.24 -3.39 6.36
C ASP A 117 -22.28 -2.72 7.29
N PRO A 118 -22.98 -3.48 8.17
CA PRO A 118 -23.74 -2.88 9.25
C PRO A 118 -22.74 -2.12 10.11
N GLY A 119 -22.76 -0.79 10.04
CA GLY A 119 -21.94 0.04 10.91
C GLY A 119 -22.13 -0.33 12.39
N PRO A 120 -21.21 0.11 13.27
CA PRO A 120 -21.24 -0.20 14.70
C PRO A 120 -22.56 0.15 15.38
#